data_AF-A0A7W8DIB9-F1
#
_entry.id   AF-A0A7W8DIB9-F1
#
_cell.length_a   1.000
_cell.length_b   1.000
_cell.length_c   1.000
_cell.angle_alpha   90.00
_cell.angle_beta   90.00
_cell.angle_gamma   90.00
#
_symmetry.space_group_name_H-M   'P 1'
#
loop_
_entity.id
_entity.type
_entity.pdbx_description
1 polymer ?
#
loop_
_entity_poly.entity_id
_entity_poly.type
_entity_poly.pdbx_seq_one_letter_code
_entity_poly.pdbx_strand_id
1 'polypeptide(L)'
;MAFRPTAASLRTTIAAVAVAAAVHLTQSKDMVVDFTRPIVLHALQWLGNDAADCGDELRVGRLMVPWTRDCAGINLLLILLALAVWVNRRENRAWRFWLCMAGMVPAAVAANVLRVLTLLTYRTVAYPGVESPQTHYFMGFMWLVPFIALITPRDHRPASAGLMETLHAAAVVALLAPMAGTPNATLLTLAAIISLSHCRLVEGSARFATWPLAAWVVAGLGIAVVGMESFWLPWLLICPLLVQKHWVFSIPGAACLACTHSLVAMQSWSWAVAGVGLAWAWRSGESPAQPAAPASVPAPEPQPEPVHLGAYLAARAGQTVFMACLALPFLASTLLAFGLKNWEPPAGMLSRCISPNCYEVRLPGQPDEIGLACYSSASRDRHHTLNVCLKYRGIELQPVEGSPDVLTDGKNWFREFFLQDGHLLPDYPAYVRATFRPWSDPGVHLIFVSRQQAQHPGAFNAACEELAQKFYQKCLSVQEMQVAERSSR
;
A
#
# COMPACT_ATOMS: atom_id res chain seq x y z
N MET A 1 -20.05 37.02 -0.49
CA MET A 1 -19.41 36.91 0.85
C MET A 1 -17.95 36.56 0.65
N ALA A 2 -17.01 37.34 1.18
CA ALA A 2 -15.59 37.04 1.09
C ALA A 2 -15.21 36.03 2.19
N PHE A 3 -14.74 34.85 1.80
CA PHE A 3 -14.29 33.80 2.72
C PHE A 3 -12.98 34.23 3.37
N ARG A 4 -13.00 34.57 4.66
CA ARG A 4 -11.76 34.80 5.44
C ARG A 4 -11.33 33.49 6.08
N PRO A 5 -10.18 32.89 5.69
CA PRO A 5 -9.71 31.67 6.31
C PRO A 5 -9.38 31.92 7.78
N THR A 6 -9.74 30.98 8.65
CA THR A 6 -9.34 31.03 10.07
C THR A 6 -7.83 30.78 10.21
N ALA A 7 -7.21 31.27 11.29
CA ALA A 7 -5.79 31.04 11.57
C ALA A 7 -5.43 29.55 11.63
N ALA A 8 -6.33 28.69 12.13
CA ALA A 8 -6.16 27.25 12.15
C ALA A 8 -6.20 26.62 10.74
N SER A 9 -7.09 27.12 9.86
CA SER A 9 -7.15 26.71 8.46
C SER A 9 -5.87 27.08 7.74
N LEU A 10 -5.42 28.34 7.86
CA LEU A 10 -4.18 28.83 7.24
C LEU A 10 -2.96 28.00 7.68
N ARG A 11 -2.80 27.76 8.99
CA ARG A 11 -1.71 26.93 9.54
C ARG A 11 -1.71 25.52 8.95
N THR A 12 -2.88 24.89 8.91
CA THR A 12 -3.04 23.53 8.36
C THR A 12 -2.70 23.49 6.88
N THR A 13 -3.18 24.48 6.11
CA THR A 13 -2.85 24.61 4.68
C THR A 13 -1.35 24.78 4.47
N ILE A 14 -0.68 25.65 5.23
CA ILE A 14 0.77 25.84 5.14
C ILE A 14 1.51 24.53 5.42
N ALA A 15 1.15 23.82 6.50
CA ALA A 15 1.78 22.55 6.84
C ALA A 15 1.54 21.48 5.77
N ALA A 16 0.32 21.39 5.23
CA ALA A 16 -0.02 20.47 4.16
C ALA A 16 0.77 20.76 2.87
N VAL A 17 0.88 22.04 2.48
CA VAL A 17 1.68 22.47 1.32
C VAL A 17 3.17 22.16 1.54
N ALA A 18 3.70 22.40 2.74
CA ALA A 18 5.08 22.07 3.07
C ALA A 18 5.35 20.57 2.99
N VAL A 19 4.44 19.73 3.50
CA VAL A 19 4.54 18.27 3.36
C VAL A 19 4.45 17.84 1.90
N ALA A 20 3.53 18.40 1.11
CA ALA A 20 3.40 18.10 -0.31
C ALA A 20 4.66 18.49 -1.11
N ALA A 21 5.23 19.67 -0.82
CA ALA A 21 6.49 20.10 -1.39
C ALA A 21 7.64 19.17 -0.99
N ALA A 22 7.69 18.73 0.28
CA ALA A 22 8.69 17.77 0.75
C ALA A 22 8.54 16.39 0.06
N VAL A 23 7.32 15.92 -0.20
CA VAL A 23 7.07 14.71 -1.00
C VAL A 23 7.68 14.87 -2.39
N HIS A 24 7.39 15.99 -3.08
CA HIS A 24 7.90 16.23 -4.43
C HIS A 24 9.43 16.38 -4.47
N LEU A 25 10.01 17.10 -3.51
CA LEU A 25 11.46 17.31 -3.41
C LEU A 25 12.21 16.01 -3.07
N THR A 26 11.66 15.21 -2.16
CA THR A 26 12.27 13.93 -1.83
C THR A 26 12.12 12.95 -2.98
N GLN A 27 11.01 12.95 -3.72
CA GLN A 27 10.85 12.14 -4.93
C GLN A 27 11.87 12.49 -6.02
N SER A 28 12.15 13.79 -6.22
CA SER A 28 13.08 14.25 -7.27
C SER A 28 14.57 14.15 -6.93
N LYS A 29 14.95 13.91 -5.66
CA LYS A 29 16.37 13.88 -5.24
C LYS A 29 16.67 12.74 -4.27
N ASP A 30 17.64 11.89 -4.61
CA ASP A 30 18.16 10.81 -3.75
C ASP A 30 18.99 11.28 -2.56
N MET A 31 19.07 12.60 -2.32
CA MET A 31 19.91 13.22 -1.27
C MET A 31 19.63 12.75 0.16
N VAL A 32 18.56 11.98 0.39
CA VAL A 32 18.11 11.58 1.72
C VAL A 32 18.09 10.05 1.90
N VAL A 33 18.48 9.28 0.87
CA VAL A 33 18.53 7.80 0.92
C VAL A 33 19.40 7.28 2.06
N ASP A 34 20.42 8.05 2.45
CA ASP A 34 21.40 7.64 3.46
C ASP A 34 21.13 8.23 4.86
N PHE A 35 20.03 8.95 5.06
CA PHE A 35 19.82 9.66 6.33
C PHE A 35 19.75 8.74 7.57
N THR A 36 19.03 7.61 7.47
CA THR A 36 18.88 6.66 8.59
C THR A 36 19.94 5.58 8.62
N ARG A 37 20.74 5.42 7.55
CA ARG A 37 21.71 4.33 7.42
C ARG A 37 22.79 4.35 8.51
N PRO A 38 23.44 5.49 8.82
CA PRO A 38 24.43 5.55 9.91
C PRO A 38 23.85 5.19 11.27
N ILE A 39 22.58 5.53 11.52
CA ILE A 39 21.89 5.25 12.78
C ILE A 39 21.62 3.74 12.90
N VAL A 40 21.16 3.10 11.84
CA VAL A 40 20.94 1.64 11.80
C VAL A 40 22.27 0.90 11.98
N LEU A 41 23.34 1.33 11.30
CA LEU A 41 24.68 0.76 11.45
C LEU A 41 25.16 0.83 12.90
N HIS A 42 25.07 2.00 13.53
CA HIS A 42 25.45 2.17 14.93
C HIS A 42 24.59 1.30 15.86
N ALA A 43 23.29 1.20 15.61
CA ALA A 43 22.40 0.36 16.41
C ALA A 43 22.80 -1.13 16.31
N LEU A 44 23.11 -1.62 15.10
CA LEU A 44 23.55 -3.00 14.88
C LEU A 44 24.88 -3.30 15.56
N GLN A 45 25.86 -2.39 15.43
CA GLN A 45 27.16 -2.49 16.07
C GLN A 45 27.04 -2.48 17.59
N TRP A 46 26.17 -1.62 18.13
CA TRP A 46 25.87 -1.56 19.56
C TRP A 46 25.23 -2.85 20.08
N LEU A 47 24.39 -3.50 19.26
CA LEU A 47 23.83 -4.84 19.52
C LEU A 47 24.86 -5.98 19.33
N GLY A 48 26.11 -5.68 19.00
CA GLY A 48 27.19 -6.67 18.86
C GLY A 48 27.23 -7.37 17.50
N ASN A 49 26.55 -6.85 16.48
CA ASN A 49 26.60 -7.41 15.13
C ASN A 49 27.76 -6.81 14.32
N ASP A 50 28.43 -7.64 13.52
CA ASP A 50 29.39 -7.17 12.51
C ASP A 50 28.63 -6.52 11.35
N ALA A 51 28.48 -5.19 11.40
CA ALA A 51 27.75 -4.42 10.40
C ALA A 51 28.66 -3.41 9.70
N ALA A 52 28.64 -3.45 8.36
CA ALA A 52 29.46 -2.58 7.51
C ALA A 52 28.64 -2.00 6.36
N ASP A 53 28.93 -0.74 6.02
CA ASP A 53 28.40 -0.09 4.81
C ASP A 53 29.22 -0.53 3.60
N CYS A 54 28.55 -1.04 2.56
CA CYS A 54 29.15 -1.47 1.31
C CYS A 54 28.61 -0.67 0.11
N GLY A 55 28.13 0.57 0.33
CA GLY A 55 27.63 1.44 -0.74
C GLY A 55 26.14 1.21 -1.00
N ASP A 56 25.78 0.39 -1.97
CA ASP A 56 24.36 0.08 -2.26
C ASP A 56 23.82 -1.05 -1.37
N GLU A 57 24.68 -1.65 -0.56
CA GLU A 57 24.35 -2.78 0.31
C GLU A 57 24.86 -2.55 1.73
N LEU A 58 24.10 -3.07 2.69
CA LEU A 58 24.45 -3.18 4.09
C LEU A 58 24.85 -4.63 4.38
N ARG A 59 26.09 -4.84 4.81
CA ARG A 59 26.55 -6.16 5.28
C ARG A 59 26.25 -6.29 6.76
N VAL A 60 25.54 -7.33 7.16
CA VAL A 60 25.24 -7.64 8.58
C VAL A 60 25.57 -9.11 8.83
N GLY A 61 26.73 -9.37 9.41
CA GLY A 61 27.32 -10.69 9.55
C GLY A 61 27.50 -11.36 8.19
N ARG A 62 26.68 -12.37 7.90
CA ARG A 62 26.69 -13.10 6.61
C ARG A 62 25.66 -12.59 5.60
N LEU A 63 24.79 -11.66 6.01
CA LEU A 63 23.74 -11.13 5.14
C LEU A 63 24.26 -9.93 4.35
N MET A 64 24.03 -9.95 3.04
CA MET A 64 24.09 -8.77 2.18
C MET A 64 22.67 -8.29 1.96
N VAL A 65 22.38 -7.06 2.40
CA VAL A 65 21.04 -6.48 2.36
C VAL A 65 21.07 -5.24 1.49
N PRO A 66 20.37 -5.20 0.35
CA PRO A 66 20.34 -4.01 -0.49
C PRO A 66 19.71 -2.85 0.30
N TRP A 67 20.38 -1.70 0.30
CA TRP A 67 19.88 -0.50 0.94
C TRP A 67 19.14 0.36 -0.07
N THR A 68 17.82 0.32 -0.02
CA THR A 68 16.98 1.11 -0.92
C THR A 68 16.42 2.34 -0.22
N ARG A 69 15.82 3.23 -1.00
CA ARG A 69 15.10 4.41 -0.50
C ARG A 69 14.03 4.09 0.55
N ASP A 70 13.42 2.90 0.52
CA ASP A 70 12.43 2.53 1.54
C ASP A 70 13.04 2.25 2.90
N CYS A 71 14.32 1.88 2.96
CA CYS A 71 15.09 1.72 4.20
C CYS A 71 15.48 3.09 4.81
N ALA A 72 15.47 4.16 4.00
CA ALA A 72 15.80 5.53 4.42
C ALA A 72 14.75 6.16 5.36
N GLY A 73 13.54 5.60 5.43
CA GLY A 73 12.48 6.06 6.34
C GLY A 73 11.80 7.38 5.97
N ILE A 74 12.16 8.01 4.85
CA ILE A 74 11.57 9.28 4.40
C ILE A 74 10.07 9.13 4.15
N ASN A 75 9.66 8.05 3.48
CA ASN A 75 8.25 7.76 3.22
C ASN A 75 7.47 7.66 4.54
N LEU A 76 8.07 7.04 5.57
CA LEU A 76 7.49 6.93 6.90
C LEU A 76 7.33 8.31 7.57
N LEU A 77 8.36 9.16 7.46
CA LEU A 77 8.33 10.53 7.96
C LEU A 77 7.23 11.35 7.29
N LEU A 78 7.15 11.32 5.96
CA LEU A 78 6.15 12.07 5.21
C LEU A 78 4.73 11.61 5.55
N ILE A 79 4.53 10.30 5.69
CA ILE A 79 3.25 9.71 6.14
C ILE A 79 2.90 10.20 7.55
N LEU A 80 3.84 10.16 8.50
CA LEU A 80 3.60 10.63 9.86
C LEU A 80 3.28 12.11 9.92
N LEU A 81 3.99 12.94 9.16
CA LEU A 81 3.73 14.38 9.06
C LEU A 81 2.36 14.64 8.43
N ALA A 82 2.00 13.94 7.35
CA ALA A 82 0.69 14.08 6.72
C ALA A 82 -0.45 13.68 7.67
N LEU A 83 -0.30 12.55 8.38
CA LEU A 83 -1.23 12.10 9.41
C LEU A 83 -1.33 13.11 10.56
N ALA A 84 -0.21 13.64 11.04
CA ALA A 84 -0.19 14.64 12.11
C ALA A 84 -0.93 15.93 11.70
N VAL A 85 -0.69 16.44 10.49
CA VAL A 85 -1.41 17.60 9.93
C VAL A 85 -2.91 17.31 9.86
N TRP A 86 -3.29 16.14 9.33
CA TRP A 86 -4.67 15.76 9.16
C TRP A 86 -5.42 15.64 10.49
N VAL A 87 -4.85 14.89 11.42
CA VAL A 87 -5.45 14.55 12.71
C VAL A 87 -5.53 15.80 13.60
N ASN A 88 -4.52 16.66 13.56
CA ASN A 88 -4.46 17.90 14.36
C ASN A 88 -5.00 19.14 13.63
N ARG A 89 -5.68 18.99 12.49
CA ARG A 89 -6.23 20.12 11.71
C ARG A 89 -7.20 21.01 12.50
N ARG A 90 -7.86 20.45 13.51
CA ARG A 90 -8.81 21.14 14.40
C ARG A 90 -8.20 21.59 15.74
N GLU A 91 -6.89 21.41 15.95
CA GLU A 91 -6.24 21.86 17.18
C GLU A 91 -6.24 23.39 17.27
N ASN A 92 -6.91 23.92 18.30
CA ASN A 92 -7.05 25.35 18.51
C ASN A 92 -5.73 26.01 18.93
N ARG A 93 -4.84 25.27 19.61
CA ARG A 93 -3.57 25.78 20.14
C ARG A 93 -2.44 25.56 19.14
N ALA A 94 -2.00 26.62 18.48
CA ALA A 94 -0.95 26.56 17.45
C ALA A 94 0.37 25.94 17.94
N TRP A 95 0.80 26.22 19.18
CA TRP A 95 2.03 25.66 19.72
C TRP A 95 1.97 24.13 19.87
N ARG A 96 0.81 23.56 20.25
CA ARG A 96 0.63 22.11 20.36
C ARG A 96 0.72 21.46 18.99
N PHE A 97 0.07 22.05 17.99
CA PHE A 97 0.16 21.59 16.61
C PHE A 97 1.62 21.51 16.14
N TRP A 98 2.40 22.58 16.34
CA TRP A 98 3.80 22.60 15.91
C TRP A 98 4.70 21.67 16.72
N LEU A 99 4.46 21.50 18.03
CA LEU A 99 5.17 20.50 18.81
C LEU A 99 4.87 19.07 18.36
N CYS A 100 3.61 18.76 18.05
CA CYS A 100 3.24 17.46 17.47
C CYS A 100 3.99 17.23 16.15
N MET A 101 4.00 18.22 15.25
CA MET A 101 4.75 18.17 13.99
C MET A 101 6.24 17.97 14.20
N ALA A 102 6.86 18.72 15.12
CA ALA A 102 8.28 18.60 15.43
C ALA A 102 8.61 17.22 16.04
N GLY A 103 7.75 16.71 16.93
CA GLY A 103 7.87 15.39 17.53
C GLY A 103 7.77 14.23 16.54
N MET A 104 7.18 14.45 15.35
CA MET A 104 7.09 13.42 14.31
C MET A 104 8.43 13.09 13.65
N VAL A 105 9.38 14.01 13.65
CA VAL A 105 10.72 13.75 13.10
C VAL A 105 11.44 12.66 13.90
N PRO A 106 11.68 12.80 15.22
CA PRO A 106 12.33 11.75 16.00
C PRO A 106 11.48 10.46 16.08
N ALA A 107 10.15 10.58 16.11
CA ALA A 107 9.27 9.40 16.07
C ALA A 107 9.43 8.60 14.77
N ALA A 108 9.49 9.27 13.62
CA ALA A 108 9.70 8.63 12.33
C ALA A 108 11.06 7.95 12.24
N VAL A 109 12.12 8.61 12.74
CA VAL A 109 13.47 8.02 12.78
C VAL A 109 13.48 6.77 13.66
N ALA A 110 12.94 6.84 14.87
CA ALA A 110 12.87 5.71 15.78
C ALA A 110 12.04 4.55 15.19
N ALA A 111 10.86 4.84 14.66
CA ALA A 111 10.00 3.86 14.00
C ALA A 111 10.71 3.19 12.81
N ASN A 112 11.44 3.97 12.00
CA ASN A 112 12.17 3.42 10.86
C ASN A 112 13.36 2.55 11.27
N VAL A 113 14.13 2.96 12.28
CA VAL A 113 15.23 2.13 12.81
C VAL A 113 14.70 0.80 13.32
N LEU A 114 13.63 0.82 14.12
CA LEU A 114 13.00 -0.40 14.64
C LEU A 114 12.44 -1.29 13.52
N ARG A 115 11.82 -0.69 12.50
CA ARG A 115 11.38 -1.39 11.28
C ARG A 115 12.54 -2.08 10.58
N VAL A 116 13.64 -1.36 10.30
CA VAL A 116 14.81 -1.93 9.61
C VAL A 116 15.44 -3.06 10.42
N LEU A 117 15.61 -2.88 11.74
CA LEU A 117 16.13 -3.95 12.61
C LEU A 117 15.22 -5.19 12.62
N THR A 118 13.89 -5.00 12.57
CA THR A 118 12.93 -6.10 12.48
C THR A 118 13.01 -6.82 11.13
N LEU A 119 13.18 -6.09 10.02
CA LEU A 119 13.37 -6.69 8.70
C LEU A 119 14.66 -7.48 8.61
N LEU A 120 15.75 -6.94 9.17
CA LEU A 120 17.03 -7.65 9.25
C LEU A 120 16.87 -8.95 10.05
N THR A 121 16.22 -8.88 11.20
CA THR A 121 15.92 -10.06 12.03
C THR A 121 15.08 -11.07 11.25
N TYR A 122 14.01 -10.63 10.60
CA TYR A 122 13.19 -11.48 9.75
C TYR A 122 14.02 -12.16 8.65
N ARG A 123 14.89 -11.40 7.96
CA ARG A 123 15.75 -11.90 6.89
C ARG A 123 16.81 -12.88 7.38
N THR A 124 17.32 -12.73 8.61
CA THR A 124 18.21 -13.75 9.21
C THR A 124 17.52 -15.08 9.41
N VAL A 125 16.23 -15.08 9.75
CA VAL A 125 15.44 -16.30 10.02
C VAL A 125 14.90 -16.91 8.72
N ALA A 126 14.47 -16.07 7.78
CA ALA A 126 13.82 -16.49 6.55
C ALA A 126 14.78 -16.72 5.37
N TYR A 127 16.10 -16.53 5.54
CA TYR A 127 17.09 -16.68 4.48
C TYR A 127 17.02 -18.07 3.81
N PRO A 128 17.07 -18.18 2.46
CA PRO A 128 17.35 -17.14 1.47
C PRO A 128 16.12 -16.35 0.97
N GLY A 129 14.96 -16.49 1.61
CA GLY A 129 13.74 -15.76 1.26
C GLY A 129 13.93 -14.24 1.34
N VAL A 130 13.32 -13.53 0.39
CA VAL A 130 13.28 -12.06 0.36
C VAL A 130 11.91 -11.60 0.85
N GLU A 131 11.90 -10.56 1.68
CA GLU A 131 10.68 -9.92 2.17
C GLU A 131 9.80 -9.39 1.01
N SER A 132 8.48 -9.55 1.14
CA SER A 132 7.54 -8.93 0.21
C SER A 132 7.38 -7.44 0.50
N PRO A 133 6.99 -6.60 -0.49
CA PRO A 133 6.63 -5.21 -0.25
C PRO A 133 5.60 -5.06 0.89
N GLN A 134 4.58 -5.93 0.96
CA GLN A 134 3.59 -5.90 2.04
C GLN A 134 4.21 -6.12 3.41
N THR A 135 5.16 -7.07 3.53
CA THR A 135 5.89 -7.32 4.78
C THR A 135 6.64 -6.07 5.20
N HIS A 136 7.24 -5.37 4.23
CA HIS A 136 7.99 -4.14 4.47
C HIS A 136 7.09 -3.00 4.99
N TYR A 137 5.88 -2.84 4.45
CA TYR A 137 4.91 -1.85 4.96
C TYR A 137 4.26 -2.29 6.25
N PHE A 138 4.00 -3.58 6.44
CA PHE A 138 3.42 -4.11 7.67
C PHE A 138 4.31 -3.82 8.87
N MET A 139 5.60 -4.14 8.76
CA MET A 139 6.56 -3.83 9.81
C MET A 139 6.65 -2.33 10.05
N GLY A 140 6.59 -1.51 8.99
CA GLY A 140 6.48 -0.06 9.12
C GLY A 140 5.24 0.36 9.92
N PHE A 141 4.06 -0.16 9.56
CA PHE A 141 2.80 0.10 10.26
C PHE A 141 2.85 -0.31 11.73
N MET A 142 3.34 -1.51 12.04
CA MET A 142 3.50 -1.98 13.43
C MET A 142 4.32 -1.00 14.27
N TRP A 143 5.44 -0.51 13.72
CA TRP A 143 6.30 0.43 14.43
C TRP A 143 5.79 1.87 14.43
N LEU A 144 4.77 2.21 13.64
CA LEU A 144 4.03 3.46 13.78
C LEU A 144 3.08 3.47 14.97
N VAL A 145 2.50 2.32 15.34
CA VAL A 145 1.49 2.19 16.40
C VAL A 145 1.91 2.85 17.72
N PRO A 146 3.14 2.66 18.25
CA PRO A 146 3.56 3.30 19.49
C PRO A 146 3.58 4.83 19.41
N PHE A 147 3.85 5.40 18.24
CA PHE A 147 3.96 6.84 18.04
C PHE A 147 2.64 7.49 17.64
N ILE A 148 1.66 6.71 17.20
CA ILE A 148 0.32 7.21 16.86
C ILE A 148 -0.37 7.89 18.06
N ALA A 149 -0.13 7.38 19.28
CA ALA A 149 -0.63 8.02 20.50
C ALA A 149 -0.09 9.46 20.70
N LEU A 150 1.09 9.79 20.15
CA LEU A 150 1.69 11.13 20.25
C LEU A 150 1.00 12.15 19.35
N ILE A 151 0.42 11.72 18.23
CA ILE A 151 -0.32 12.60 17.29
C ILE A 151 -1.82 12.59 17.50
N THR A 152 -2.33 11.64 18.27
CA THR A 152 -3.75 11.53 18.55
C THR A 152 -4.20 12.79 19.29
N PRO A 153 -5.19 13.53 18.78
CA PRO A 153 -5.58 14.80 19.36
C PRO A 153 -6.30 14.51 20.68
N ARG A 154 -5.96 15.27 21.72
CA ARG A 154 -6.71 15.24 22.98
C ARG A 154 -7.92 16.14 22.83
N ASP A 155 -8.96 15.62 22.21
CA ASP A 155 -10.28 16.21 22.33
C ASP A 155 -10.94 15.74 23.63
N HIS A 156 -12.07 16.34 24.01
CA HIS A 156 -12.81 15.98 25.21
C HIS A 156 -13.43 14.56 25.17
N ARG A 157 -13.10 13.75 24.15
CA ARG A 157 -13.56 12.38 23.95
C ARG A 157 -12.60 11.38 24.62
N PRO A 158 -13.03 10.11 24.83
CA PRO A 158 -12.14 9.06 25.33
C PRO A 158 -10.94 8.85 24.41
N ALA A 159 -9.74 8.68 25.00
CA ALA A 159 -8.50 8.48 24.24
C ALA A 159 -8.55 7.28 23.27
N SER A 160 -9.32 6.24 23.60
CA SER A 160 -9.54 5.09 22.71
C SER A 160 -10.18 5.49 21.38
N ALA A 161 -11.04 6.50 21.37
CA ALA A 161 -11.71 6.97 20.15
C ALA A 161 -10.71 7.60 19.18
N GLY A 162 -9.92 8.55 19.66
CA GLY A 162 -8.88 9.17 18.85
C GLY A 162 -7.82 8.17 18.38
N LEU A 163 -7.49 7.19 19.24
CA LEU A 163 -6.53 6.14 18.88
C LEU A 163 -7.05 5.27 17.74
N MET A 164 -8.32 4.84 17.80
CA MET A 164 -8.96 4.08 16.72
C MET A 164 -8.99 4.85 15.40
N GLU A 165 -9.40 6.12 15.44
CA GLU A 165 -9.45 6.99 14.25
C GLU A 165 -8.05 7.15 13.63
N THR A 166 -7.04 7.34 14.48
CA THR A 166 -5.67 7.54 14.00
C THR A 166 -5.05 6.24 13.47
N LEU A 167 -5.28 5.10 14.14
CA LEU A 167 -4.83 3.78 13.67
C LEU A 167 -5.51 3.38 12.35
N HIS A 168 -6.79 3.68 12.20
CA HIS A 168 -7.52 3.49 10.94
C HIS A 168 -6.89 4.29 9.80
N ALA A 169 -6.68 5.59 10.02
CA ALA A 169 -6.05 6.45 9.03
C ALA A 169 -4.63 5.97 8.67
N ALA A 170 -3.85 5.53 9.67
CA ALA A 170 -2.53 4.97 9.44
C ALA A 170 -2.57 3.67 8.63
N ALA A 171 -3.52 2.77 8.91
CA ALA A 171 -3.69 1.52 8.15
C ALA A 171 -4.08 1.80 6.69
N VAL A 172 -4.99 2.76 6.46
CA VAL A 172 -5.38 3.18 5.10
C VAL A 172 -4.19 3.79 4.36
N VAL A 173 -3.42 4.68 4.99
CA VAL A 173 -2.25 5.29 4.35
C VAL A 173 -1.14 4.25 4.07
N ALA A 174 -0.94 3.28 4.96
CA ALA A 174 -0.01 2.18 4.75
C ALA A 174 -0.40 1.31 3.55
N LEU A 175 -1.70 1.11 3.29
CA LEU A 175 -2.18 0.43 2.08
C LEU A 175 -2.05 1.28 0.82
N LEU A 176 -2.21 2.61 0.91
CA LEU A 176 -2.06 3.51 -0.24
C LEU A 176 -0.62 3.59 -0.75
N ALA A 177 0.37 3.43 0.14
CA ALA A 177 1.78 3.56 -0.20
C ALA A 177 2.23 2.67 -1.39
N PRO A 178 2.01 1.34 -1.40
CA PRO A 178 2.33 0.52 -2.56
C PRO A 178 1.47 0.84 -3.80
N MET A 179 0.26 1.38 -3.62
CA MET A 179 -0.63 1.75 -4.72
C MET A 179 -0.20 3.05 -5.44
N ALA A 180 0.73 3.81 -4.87
CA ALA A 180 1.24 5.06 -5.45
C ALA A 180 1.90 4.87 -6.83
N GLY A 181 2.34 3.66 -7.17
CA GLY A 181 2.91 3.31 -8.47
C GLY A 181 1.91 2.81 -9.52
N THR A 182 0.63 2.66 -9.16
CA THR A 182 -0.41 2.17 -10.09
C THR A 182 -0.99 3.29 -10.96
N PRO A 183 -1.54 2.97 -12.14
CA PRO A 183 -2.29 3.95 -12.94
C PRO A 183 -3.39 4.62 -12.12
N ASN A 184 -3.52 5.95 -12.25
CA ASN A 184 -4.47 6.76 -11.48
C ASN A 184 -4.31 6.67 -9.94
N ALA A 185 -3.11 6.40 -9.42
CA ALA A 185 -2.83 6.43 -7.98
C ALA A 185 -3.31 7.72 -7.28
N THR A 186 -3.18 8.88 -7.93
CA THR A 186 -3.66 10.17 -7.41
C THR A 186 -5.17 10.16 -7.15
N LEU A 187 -5.95 9.60 -8.08
CA LEU A 187 -7.40 9.47 -7.97
C LEU A 187 -7.78 8.64 -6.75
N LEU A 188 -7.14 7.47 -6.62
CA LEU A 188 -7.38 6.51 -5.56
C LEU A 188 -7.02 7.09 -4.19
N THR A 189 -5.90 7.81 -4.12
CA THR A 189 -5.47 8.55 -2.92
C THR A 189 -6.48 9.64 -2.53
N LEU A 190 -6.93 10.46 -3.48
CA LEU A 190 -7.92 11.51 -3.23
C LEU A 190 -9.24 10.91 -2.72
N ALA A 191 -9.73 9.86 -3.38
CA ALA A 191 -10.95 9.16 -2.98
C ALA A 191 -10.85 8.59 -1.56
N ALA A 192 -9.70 8.00 -1.20
CA ALA A 192 -9.45 7.49 0.14
C ALA A 192 -9.40 8.61 1.19
N ILE A 193 -8.74 9.75 0.89
CA ILE A 193 -8.67 10.91 1.79
C ILE A 193 -10.06 11.50 2.05
N ILE A 194 -10.89 11.66 1.01
CA ILE A 194 -12.27 12.12 1.16
C ILE A 194 -13.04 11.15 2.06
N SER A 195 -12.93 9.85 1.80
CA SER A 195 -13.61 8.81 2.58
C SER A 195 -13.19 8.82 4.06
N LEU A 196 -11.89 8.97 4.33
CA LEU A 196 -11.35 9.14 5.69
C LEU A 196 -11.90 10.39 6.39
N SER A 197 -12.22 11.46 5.65
CA SER A 197 -12.80 12.68 6.23
C SER A 197 -14.19 12.47 6.84
N HIS A 198 -14.89 11.41 6.42
CA HIS A 198 -16.19 10.98 6.92
C HIS A 198 -16.10 9.82 7.92
N CYS A 199 -14.89 9.40 8.29
CA CYS A 199 -14.64 8.38 9.32
C CYS A 199 -14.42 9.06 10.69
N ARG A 200 -15.35 8.85 11.63
CA ARG A 200 -15.28 9.34 13.00
C ARG A 200 -16.04 8.39 13.93
N LEU A 201 -15.43 7.99 15.05
CA LEU A 201 -16.09 7.15 16.04
C LEU A 201 -17.26 7.94 16.67
N VAL A 202 -18.48 7.42 16.53
CA VAL A 202 -19.68 7.99 17.15
C VAL A 202 -19.93 7.30 18.48
N GLU A 203 -19.76 8.03 19.58
CA GLU A 203 -20.09 7.58 20.92
C GLU A 203 -21.60 7.27 21.01
N GLY A 204 -21.96 6.06 21.45
CA GLY A 204 -23.34 5.60 21.54
C GLY A 204 -23.80 4.62 20.43
N SER A 205 -23.01 4.40 19.37
CA SER A 205 -23.39 3.46 18.30
C SER A 205 -23.21 1.98 18.66
N ALA A 206 -22.57 1.67 19.79
CA ALA A 206 -22.14 0.32 20.18
C ALA A 206 -23.27 -0.73 20.21
N ARG A 207 -24.51 -0.33 20.54
CA ARG A 207 -25.67 -1.25 20.52
C ARG A 207 -26.17 -1.59 19.10
N PHE A 208 -25.91 -0.74 18.11
CA PHE A 208 -26.37 -0.90 16.71
C PHE A 208 -25.27 -1.39 15.76
N ALA A 209 -24.05 -1.60 16.25
CA ALA A 209 -22.89 -1.90 15.44
C ALA A 209 -22.51 -3.39 15.40
N THR A 210 -23.11 -4.27 16.21
CA THR A 210 -22.67 -5.67 16.33
C THR A 210 -22.83 -6.47 15.04
N TRP A 211 -24.02 -6.45 14.42
CA TRP A 211 -24.25 -7.13 13.14
C TRP A 211 -23.43 -6.53 11.98
N PRO A 212 -23.43 -5.20 11.77
CA PRO A 212 -22.56 -4.59 10.77
C PRO A 212 -21.07 -4.90 10.98
N LEU A 213 -20.59 -4.90 12.22
CA LEU A 213 -19.20 -5.26 12.54
C LEU A 213 -18.92 -6.72 12.22
N ALA A 214 -19.80 -7.64 12.60
CA ALA A 214 -19.65 -9.05 12.24
C ALA A 214 -19.63 -9.25 10.73
N ALA A 215 -20.55 -8.64 9.99
CA ALA A 215 -20.57 -8.68 8.53
C ALA A 215 -19.28 -8.09 7.92
N TRP A 216 -18.77 -6.99 8.48
CA TRP A 216 -17.50 -6.40 8.07
C TRP A 216 -16.32 -7.33 8.32
N VAL A 217 -16.23 -7.98 9.48
CA VAL A 217 -15.17 -8.97 9.77
C VAL A 217 -15.25 -10.15 8.81
N VAL A 218 -16.44 -10.71 8.60
CA VAL A 218 -16.67 -11.83 7.66
C VAL A 218 -16.28 -11.43 6.24
N ALA A 219 -16.61 -10.21 5.79
CA ALA A 219 -16.18 -9.70 4.49
C ALA A 219 -14.64 -9.62 4.39
N GLY A 220 -13.95 -9.15 5.43
CA GLY A 220 -12.49 -9.10 5.47
C GLY A 220 -11.85 -10.49 5.38
N LEU A 221 -12.40 -11.47 6.10
CA LEU A 221 -11.96 -12.87 5.98
C LEU A 221 -12.25 -13.45 4.59
N GLY A 222 -13.39 -13.12 4.00
CA GLY A 222 -13.73 -13.50 2.63
C GLY A 222 -12.72 -12.95 1.62
N ILE A 223 -12.37 -11.66 1.72
CA ILE A 223 -11.36 -11.01 0.89
C ILE A 223 -10.02 -11.75 0.99
N ALA A 224 -9.59 -12.10 2.20
CA ALA A 224 -8.37 -12.87 2.43
C ALA A 224 -8.43 -14.24 1.75
N VAL A 225 -9.45 -15.05 2.06
CA VAL A 225 -9.60 -16.42 1.55
C VAL A 225 -9.62 -16.46 0.03
N VAL A 226 -10.31 -15.51 -0.58
CA VAL A 226 -10.49 -15.42 -2.03
C VAL A 226 -9.30 -14.76 -2.74
N GLY A 227 -8.46 -14.02 -2.01
CA GLY A 227 -7.27 -13.36 -2.53
C GLY A 227 -7.56 -12.08 -3.33
N MET A 228 -8.59 -11.32 -2.96
CA MET A 228 -9.01 -10.13 -3.70
C MET A 228 -8.46 -8.83 -3.09
N GLU A 229 -7.16 -8.60 -3.23
CA GLU A 229 -6.48 -7.50 -2.54
C GLU A 229 -7.01 -6.10 -2.87
N SER A 230 -7.56 -5.91 -4.07
CA SER A 230 -8.23 -4.67 -4.49
C SER A 230 -9.41 -4.24 -3.61
N PHE A 231 -9.95 -5.14 -2.78
CA PHE A 231 -11.02 -4.84 -1.84
C PHE A 231 -10.54 -4.37 -0.46
N TRP A 232 -9.27 -4.49 -0.11
CA TRP A 232 -8.79 -4.12 1.23
C TRP A 232 -9.01 -2.65 1.57
N LEU A 233 -8.73 -1.76 0.62
CA LEU A 233 -8.90 -0.33 0.81
C LEU A 233 -10.38 0.08 0.99
N PRO A 234 -11.31 -0.25 0.06
CA PRO A 234 -12.72 0.06 0.27
C PRO A 234 -13.28 -0.62 1.53
N TRP A 235 -12.86 -1.86 1.84
CA TRP A 235 -13.26 -2.56 3.06
C TRP A 235 -12.85 -1.80 4.33
N LEU A 236 -11.61 -1.31 4.44
CA LEU A 236 -11.21 -0.48 5.58
C LEU A 236 -12.08 0.79 5.67
N LEU A 237 -12.34 1.45 4.54
CA LEU A 237 -13.06 2.73 4.51
C LEU A 237 -14.55 2.62 4.86
N ILE A 238 -15.15 1.44 4.73
CA ILE A 238 -16.55 1.17 5.14
C ILE A 238 -16.66 0.60 6.57
N CYS A 239 -15.60 0.71 7.39
CA CYS A 239 -15.63 0.20 8.76
C CYS A 239 -16.83 0.76 9.55
N PRO A 240 -17.76 -0.09 10.04
CA PRO A 240 -19.03 0.35 10.61
C PRO A 240 -18.89 1.08 11.95
N LEU A 241 -17.73 0.98 12.61
CA LEU A 241 -17.44 1.73 13.83
C LEU A 241 -17.10 3.20 13.55
N LEU A 242 -16.55 3.50 12.37
CA LEU A 242 -16.01 4.81 12.05
C LEU A 242 -16.83 5.53 10.97
N VAL A 243 -17.35 4.81 9.98
CA VAL A 243 -17.96 5.42 8.82
C VAL A 243 -19.37 5.96 9.13
N GLN A 244 -19.68 7.14 8.61
CA GLN A 244 -21.03 7.70 8.69
C GLN A 244 -21.96 7.03 7.67
N LYS A 245 -22.99 6.31 8.14
CA LYS A 245 -23.92 5.56 7.27
C LYS A 245 -24.52 6.41 6.14
N HIS A 246 -24.99 7.62 6.45
CA HIS A 246 -25.60 8.51 5.46
C HIS A 246 -24.62 8.92 4.35
N TRP A 247 -23.33 8.99 4.64
CA TRP A 247 -22.30 9.28 3.64
C TRP A 247 -22.08 8.08 2.72
N VAL A 248 -21.90 6.86 3.28
CA VAL A 248 -21.69 5.64 2.49
C VAL A 248 -22.82 5.39 1.49
N PHE A 249 -24.06 5.58 1.94
CA PHE A 249 -25.26 5.36 1.11
C PHE A 249 -25.66 6.56 0.25
N SER A 250 -24.89 7.66 0.29
CA SER A 250 -25.07 8.77 -0.64
C SER A 250 -24.39 8.45 -1.97
N ILE A 251 -24.94 8.95 -3.08
CA ILE A 251 -24.31 8.88 -4.42
C ILE A 251 -22.83 9.31 -4.40
N PRO A 252 -22.44 10.47 -3.84
CA PRO A 252 -21.04 10.91 -3.81
C PRO A 252 -20.16 10.02 -2.93
N GLY A 253 -20.65 9.54 -1.78
CA GLY A 253 -19.88 8.63 -0.93
C GLY A 253 -19.67 7.27 -1.59
N ALA A 254 -20.70 6.71 -2.22
CA ALA A 254 -20.60 5.49 -3.01
C ALA A 254 -19.63 5.65 -4.20
N ALA A 255 -19.68 6.79 -4.90
CA ALA A 255 -18.75 7.11 -5.98
C ALA A 255 -17.29 7.20 -5.50
N CYS A 256 -17.04 7.90 -4.38
CA CYS A 256 -15.72 7.96 -3.77
C CYS A 256 -15.23 6.57 -3.36
N LEU A 257 -16.04 5.78 -2.66
CA LEU A 257 -15.69 4.41 -2.27
C LEU A 257 -15.40 3.53 -3.49
N ALA A 258 -16.20 3.61 -4.55
CA ALA A 258 -15.96 2.88 -5.78
C ALA A 258 -14.61 3.26 -6.40
N CYS A 259 -14.24 4.55 -6.43
CA CYS A 259 -12.94 5.02 -6.93
C CYS A 259 -11.74 4.57 -6.08
N THR A 260 -11.95 4.04 -4.87
CA THR A 260 -10.87 3.40 -4.08
C THR A 260 -10.57 1.97 -4.50
N HIS A 261 -11.39 1.40 -5.39
CA HIS A 261 -11.18 0.07 -5.95
C HIS A 261 -10.37 0.15 -7.24
N SER A 262 -9.29 -0.63 -7.35
CA SER A 262 -8.33 -0.55 -8.46
C SER A 262 -8.97 -0.66 -9.85
N LEU A 263 -9.91 -1.60 -10.06
CA LEU A 263 -10.59 -1.72 -11.37
C LEU A 263 -11.38 -0.48 -11.79
N VAL A 264 -11.98 0.21 -10.82
CA VAL A 264 -12.70 1.45 -11.10
C VAL A 264 -11.67 2.51 -11.38
N ALA A 265 -10.66 2.69 -10.53
CA ALA A 265 -9.60 3.68 -10.73
C ALA A 265 -8.91 3.56 -12.11
N MET A 266 -8.81 2.36 -12.69
CA MET A 266 -8.23 2.13 -14.02
C MET A 266 -9.11 2.52 -15.21
N GLN A 267 -10.39 2.86 -15.01
CA GLN A 267 -11.25 3.30 -16.10
C GLN A 267 -11.01 4.78 -16.46
N SER A 268 -11.13 5.11 -17.74
CA SER A 268 -10.97 6.48 -18.24
C SER A 268 -12.00 7.46 -17.68
N TRP A 269 -13.20 6.99 -17.36
CA TRP A 269 -14.29 7.81 -16.82
C TRP A 269 -14.16 8.11 -15.31
N SER A 270 -13.23 7.48 -14.60
CA SER A 270 -13.18 7.53 -13.13
C SER A 270 -12.76 8.88 -12.59
N TRP A 271 -12.01 9.66 -13.36
CA TRP A 271 -11.72 11.06 -13.05
C TRP A 271 -12.98 11.93 -13.05
N ALA A 272 -13.94 11.69 -13.95
CA ALA A 272 -15.20 12.41 -13.96
C ALA A 272 -16.02 12.07 -12.71
N VAL A 273 -16.10 10.78 -12.35
CA VAL A 273 -16.82 10.30 -11.17
C VAL A 273 -16.22 10.88 -9.88
N ALA A 274 -14.90 10.87 -9.73
CA ALA A 274 -14.26 11.47 -8.57
C ALA A 274 -14.33 12.99 -8.57
N GLY A 275 -14.29 13.65 -9.73
CA GLY A 275 -14.48 15.09 -9.84
C GLY A 275 -15.85 15.51 -9.31
N VAL A 276 -16.90 14.76 -9.67
CA VAL A 276 -18.26 14.95 -9.13
C VAL A 276 -18.30 14.67 -7.63
N GLY A 277 -17.69 13.57 -7.17
CA GLY A 277 -17.61 13.23 -5.74
C GLY A 277 -16.89 14.31 -4.91
N LEU A 278 -15.77 14.83 -5.41
CA LEU A 278 -15.00 15.93 -4.82
C LEU A 278 -15.80 17.22 -4.76
N ALA A 279 -16.40 17.63 -5.88
CA ALA A 279 -17.20 18.85 -5.96
C ALA A 279 -18.40 18.79 -5.01
N TRP A 280 -19.02 17.60 -4.90
CA TRP A 280 -20.10 17.39 -3.95
C TRP A 280 -19.60 17.39 -2.51
N ALA A 281 -18.55 16.63 -2.19
CA ALA A 281 -17.96 16.57 -0.85
C ALA A 281 -17.54 17.97 -0.36
N TRP A 282 -16.98 18.79 -1.24
CA TRP A 282 -16.69 20.20 -0.98
C TRP A 282 -17.95 20.99 -0.64
N ARG A 283 -19.03 20.80 -1.40
CA ARG A 283 -20.31 21.50 -1.20
C ARG A 283 -21.07 21.01 0.04
N SER A 284 -21.00 19.72 0.37
CA SER A 284 -21.63 19.12 1.54
C SER A 284 -20.77 19.17 2.81
N GLY A 285 -19.48 19.48 2.66
CA GLY A 285 -18.49 19.61 3.72
C GLY A 285 -18.74 20.79 4.65
N GLU A 286 -19.67 21.69 4.31
CA GLU A 286 -20.30 22.63 5.23
C GLU A 286 -21.39 21.98 6.09
N SER A 287 -21.19 20.73 6.55
CA SER A 287 -21.91 20.32 7.75
C SER A 287 -21.45 21.25 8.87
N PRO A 288 -22.35 22.04 9.48
CA PRO A 288 -21.97 22.98 10.52
C PRO A 288 -21.17 22.17 11.54
N ALA A 289 -19.93 22.60 11.77
CA ALA A 289 -19.14 22.11 12.89
C ALA A 289 -20.13 22.06 14.05
N GLN A 290 -20.44 20.84 14.51
CA GLN A 290 -21.38 20.61 15.59
C GLN A 290 -21.00 21.65 16.64
N PRO A 291 -21.83 22.68 16.86
CA PRO A 291 -21.37 23.89 17.51
C PRO A 291 -20.79 23.43 18.82
N ALA A 292 -19.52 23.79 19.07
CA ALA A 292 -18.96 23.65 20.39
C ALA A 292 -20.01 24.29 21.30
N ALA A 293 -20.67 23.47 22.12
CA ALA A 293 -21.77 23.94 22.94
C ALA A 293 -21.26 25.21 23.64
N PRO A 294 -21.97 26.34 23.54
CA PRO A 294 -21.51 27.58 24.12
C PRO A 294 -21.16 27.30 25.58
N ALA A 295 -19.94 27.68 25.97
CA ALA A 295 -19.34 27.40 27.28
C ALA A 295 -20.05 28.13 28.44
N SER A 296 -21.33 28.44 28.34
CA SER A 296 -22.05 29.37 29.21
C SER A 296 -23.27 28.80 29.91
N VAL A 297 -23.48 27.48 29.93
CA VAL A 297 -24.38 26.86 30.90
C VAL A 297 -23.71 25.58 31.42
N PRO A 298 -23.43 25.44 32.72
CA PRO A 298 -23.07 24.14 33.28
C PRO A 298 -24.26 23.22 33.04
N ALA A 299 -24.11 22.28 32.10
CA ALA A 299 -25.08 21.22 31.93
C ALA A 299 -25.26 20.54 33.29
N PRO A 300 -26.51 20.20 33.70
CA PRO A 300 -26.73 19.44 34.92
C PRO A 300 -25.79 18.23 34.88
N GLU A 301 -25.04 18.06 35.97
CA GLU A 301 -24.04 17.01 36.12
C GLU A 301 -24.67 15.70 35.64
N PRO A 302 -24.14 15.07 34.57
CA PRO A 302 -24.77 13.90 33.99
C PRO A 302 -24.84 12.85 35.07
N GLN A 303 -26.06 12.53 35.52
CA GLN A 303 -26.25 11.44 36.45
C GLN A 303 -25.61 10.20 35.81
N PRO A 304 -24.72 9.48 36.50
CA PRO A 304 -24.10 8.29 35.96
C PRO A 304 -25.20 7.27 35.76
N GLU A 305 -25.76 7.20 34.54
CA GLU A 305 -26.58 6.08 34.17
C GLU A 305 -25.78 4.81 34.44
N PRO A 306 -26.38 3.77 35.05
CA PRO A 306 -25.68 2.54 35.34
C PRO A 306 -25.16 1.97 34.02
N VAL A 307 -23.84 2.06 33.83
CA VAL A 307 -23.18 1.47 32.68
C VAL A 307 -23.41 -0.04 32.80
N HIS A 308 -24.37 -0.55 32.02
CA HIS A 308 -24.61 -1.98 31.96
C HIS A 308 -23.30 -2.67 31.55
N LEU A 309 -22.74 -3.50 32.44
CA LEU A 309 -21.46 -4.20 32.24
C LEU A 309 -21.38 -4.88 30.87
N GLY A 310 -22.50 -5.47 30.40
CA GLY A 310 -22.57 -6.09 29.08
C GLY A 310 -22.33 -5.13 27.90
N ALA A 311 -22.83 -3.89 27.97
CA ALA A 311 -22.61 -2.89 26.92
C ALA A 311 -21.14 -2.42 26.90
N TYR A 312 -20.52 -2.28 28.07
CA TYR A 312 -19.10 -1.96 28.19
C TYR A 312 -18.21 -3.06 27.61
N LEU A 313 -18.48 -4.32 27.97
CA LEU A 313 -17.74 -5.48 27.46
C LEU A 313 -17.91 -5.65 25.95
N ALA A 314 -19.13 -5.46 25.42
CA ALA A 314 -19.39 -5.49 23.98
C ALA A 314 -18.63 -4.39 23.23
N ALA A 315 -18.60 -3.16 23.77
CA ALA A 315 -17.84 -2.07 23.19
C ALA A 315 -16.33 -2.37 23.19
N ARG A 316 -15.78 -2.86 24.30
CA ARG A 316 -14.37 -3.30 24.41
C ARG A 316 -14.03 -4.40 23.41
N ALA A 317 -14.87 -5.43 23.32
CA ALA A 317 -14.68 -6.53 22.37
C ALA A 317 -14.70 -6.01 20.93
N GLY A 318 -15.64 -5.12 20.58
CA GLY A 318 -15.70 -4.49 19.26
C GLY A 318 -14.45 -3.69 18.92
N GLN A 319 -13.89 -2.95 19.89
CA GLN A 319 -12.62 -2.24 19.71
C GLN A 319 -11.45 -3.20 19.49
N THR A 320 -11.34 -4.27 20.29
CA THR A 320 -10.28 -5.28 20.13
C THR A 320 -10.35 -5.96 18.76
N VAL A 321 -11.56 -6.37 18.34
CA VAL A 321 -11.79 -6.97 17.01
C VAL A 321 -11.38 -6.00 15.91
N PHE A 322 -11.81 -4.74 16.01
CA PHE A 322 -11.41 -3.70 15.06
C PHE A 322 -9.88 -3.56 14.95
N MET A 323 -9.18 -3.47 16.08
CA MET A 323 -7.70 -3.32 16.08
C MET A 323 -7.02 -4.54 15.45
N ALA A 324 -7.47 -5.75 15.77
CA ALA A 324 -6.95 -6.98 15.16
C ALA A 324 -7.17 -6.99 13.64
N CYS A 325 -8.34 -6.53 13.19
CA CYS A 325 -8.68 -6.48 11.78
C CYS A 325 -7.84 -5.49 10.96
N LEU A 326 -7.25 -4.45 11.57
CA LEU A 326 -6.35 -3.53 10.85
C LEU A 326 -5.09 -4.21 10.32
N ALA A 327 -4.68 -5.35 10.89
CA ALA A 327 -3.52 -6.11 10.43
C ALA A 327 -3.86 -7.07 9.27
N LEU A 328 -5.14 -7.39 9.04
CA LEU A 328 -5.55 -8.38 8.03
C LEU A 328 -5.04 -8.09 6.61
N PRO A 329 -5.12 -6.86 6.07
CA PRO A 329 -4.65 -6.57 4.73
C PRO A 329 -3.17 -6.90 4.49
N PHE A 330 -2.39 -6.88 5.56
CA PHE A 330 -0.94 -7.06 5.52
C PHE A 330 -0.52 -8.51 5.79
N LEU A 331 -1.30 -9.23 6.60
CA LEU A 331 -0.98 -10.60 7.01
C LEU A 331 -1.65 -11.65 6.12
N ALA A 332 -2.79 -11.33 5.50
CA ALA A 332 -3.58 -12.30 4.74
C ALA A 332 -2.78 -13.00 3.62
N SER A 333 -2.05 -12.22 2.81
CA SER A 333 -1.27 -12.78 1.70
C SER A 333 -0.11 -13.65 2.19
N THR A 334 0.51 -13.31 3.33
CA THR A 334 1.59 -14.10 3.92
C THR A 334 1.08 -15.39 4.54
N LEU A 335 0.01 -15.30 5.36
CA LEU A 335 -0.57 -16.46 6.05
C LEU A 335 -1.17 -17.47 5.07
N LEU A 336 -1.78 -17.01 3.99
CA LEU A 336 -2.40 -17.87 2.98
C LEU A 336 -1.44 -18.31 1.87
N ALA A 337 -0.24 -17.75 1.81
CA ALA A 337 0.82 -18.21 0.90
C ALA A 337 1.61 -19.40 1.45
N PHE A 338 1.48 -19.74 2.73
CA PHE A 338 2.11 -20.93 3.29
C PHE A 338 1.66 -22.19 2.54
N GLY A 339 2.61 -22.87 1.91
CA GLY A 339 2.38 -24.12 1.18
C GLY A 339 1.95 -23.95 -0.28
N LEU A 340 1.90 -22.73 -0.83
CA LEU A 340 1.75 -22.55 -2.27
C LEU A 340 3.02 -23.01 -2.98
N LYS A 341 2.86 -23.83 -4.02
CA LYS A 341 3.97 -24.24 -4.88
C LYS A 341 4.33 -23.06 -5.79
N ASN A 342 5.59 -22.64 -5.76
CA ASN A 342 6.08 -21.62 -6.67
C ASN A 342 5.98 -22.14 -8.11
N TRP A 343 5.66 -21.24 -9.04
CA TRP A 343 5.71 -21.55 -10.45
C TRP A 343 7.15 -21.81 -10.87
N GLU A 344 7.35 -22.83 -11.72
CA GLU A 344 8.64 -23.19 -12.29
C GLU A 344 8.54 -23.14 -13.82
N PRO A 345 9.60 -22.70 -14.53
CA PRO A 345 9.65 -22.79 -15.97
C PRO A 345 9.41 -24.23 -16.46
N PRO A 346 8.70 -24.42 -17.59
CA PRO A 346 8.48 -25.74 -18.16
C PRO A 346 9.79 -26.51 -18.38
N ALA A 347 9.76 -27.81 -18.11
CA ALA A 347 10.92 -28.69 -18.30
C ALA A 347 11.45 -28.59 -19.75
N GLY A 348 12.78 -28.51 -19.89
CA GLY A 348 13.44 -28.34 -21.19
C GLY A 348 13.63 -26.89 -21.65
N MET A 349 13.14 -25.90 -20.89
CA MET A 349 13.61 -24.52 -21.06
C MET A 349 14.95 -24.29 -20.39
N LEU A 350 15.86 -23.59 -21.08
CA LEU A 350 17.08 -23.09 -20.46
C LEU A 350 16.69 -22.00 -19.46
N SER A 351 16.79 -22.32 -18.18
CA SER A 351 16.44 -21.39 -17.11
C SER A 351 17.47 -21.42 -15.99
N ARG A 352 17.62 -20.28 -15.33
CA ARG A 352 18.47 -20.09 -14.16
C ARG A 352 17.63 -19.47 -13.06
N CYS A 353 17.53 -20.16 -11.92
CA CYS A 353 16.89 -19.61 -10.73
C CYS A 353 17.75 -18.45 -10.20
N ILE A 354 17.18 -17.24 -10.17
CA ILE A 354 17.80 -16.05 -9.57
C ILE A 354 17.39 -15.96 -8.10
N SER A 355 16.12 -16.24 -7.80
CA SER A 355 15.56 -16.25 -6.44
C SER A 355 14.37 -17.22 -6.38
N PRO A 356 13.84 -17.56 -5.18
CA PRO A 356 12.75 -18.53 -5.04
C PRO A 356 11.51 -18.28 -5.89
N ASN A 357 11.30 -17.02 -6.35
CA ASN A 357 10.16 -16.60 -7.16
C ASN A 357 10.58 -15.96 -8.49
N CYS A 358 11.83 -16.13 -8.92
CA CYS A 358 12.35 -15.49 -10.13
C CYS A 358 13.29 -16.42 -10.90
N TYR A 359 12.98 -16.59 -12.18
CA TYR A 359 13.78 -17.36 -13.12
C TYR A 359 14.20 -16.46 -14.27
N GLU A 360 15.49 -16.47 -14.60
CA GLU A 360 15.94 -16.05 -15.91
C GLU A 360 15.64 -17.16 -16.91
N VAL A 361 15.01 -16.85 -18.04
CA VAL A 361 14.71 -17.83 -19.07
C VAL A 361 15.31 -17.41 -20.40
N ARG A 362 15.88 -18.37 -21.11
CA ARG A 362 16.42 -18.20 -22.45
C ARG A 362 15.63 -19.05 -23.45
N LEU A 363 15.02 -18.40 -24.44
CA LEU A 363 14.32 -19.05 -25.52
C LEU A 363 15.25 -19.35 -26.71
N PRO A 364 15.01 -20.43 -27.48
CA PRO A 364 15.71 -20.66 -28.74
C PRO A 364 15.48 -19.50 -29.71
N GLY A 365 16.57 -18.96 -30.28
CA GLY A 365 16.53 -17.82 -31.19
C GLY A 365 16.26 -16.47 -30.52
N GLN A 366 16.31 -16.39 -29.18
CA GLN A 366 16.27 -15.12 -28.46
C GLN A 366 17.55 -14.31 -28.74
N PRO A 367 17.44 -13.06 -29.21
CA PRO A 367 18.58 -12.16 -29.39
C PRO A 367 19.43 -12.05 -28.12
N ASP A 368 20.74 -11.93 -28.28
CA ASP A 368 21.68 -11.87 -27.15
C ASP A 368 21.47 -10.64 -26.27
N GLU A 369 20.93 -9.55 -26.82
CA GLU A 369 20.74 -8.31 -26.07
C GLU A 369 19.43 -8.26 -25.28
N ILE A 370 18.48 -9.18 -25.53
CA ILE A 370 17.21 -9.25 -24.81
C ILE A 370 17.30 -10.31 -23.72
N GLY A 371 17.15 -9.90 -22.46
CA GLY A 371 16.94 -10.78 -21.32
C GLY A 371 15.45 -11.00 -21.05
N LEU A 372 15.09 -12.18 -20.52
CA LEU A 372 13.74 -12.50 -20.05
C LEU A 372 13.84 -12.99 -18.60
N ALA A 373 13.15 -12.29 -17.70
CA ALA A 373 12.95 -12.68 -16.32
C ALA A 373 11.47 -13.03 -16.09
N CYS A 374 11.21 -14.23 -15.59
CA CYS A 374 9.90 -14.71 -15.20
C CYS A 374 9.78 -14.63 -13.68
N TYR A 375 8.84 -13.84 -13.19
CA TYR A 375 8.52 -13.73 -11.77
C TYR A 375 7.23 -14.47 -11.48
N SER A 376 7.29 -15.44 -10.56
CA SER A 376 6.08 -15.96 -9.94
C SER A 376 5.58 -14.93 -8.93
N SER A 377 4.28 -14.93 -8.67
CA SER A 377 3.73 -14.12 -7.58
C SER A 377 4.38 -14.56 -6.26
N ALA A 378 5.19 -13.70 -5.65
CA ALA A 378 5.92 -14.01 -4.42
C ALA A 378 5.03 -14.22 -3.17
N SER A 379 3.72 -14.11 -3.38
CA SER A 379 2.58 -14.32 -2.48
C SER A 379 1.33 -14.39 -3.38
N ARG A 380 0.11 -14.51 -2.82
CA ARG A 380 -1.13 -14.32 -3.62
C ARG A 380 -1.33 -12.87 -4.11
N ASP A 381 -0.28 -12.05 -4.11
CA ASP A 381 -0.31 -10.65 -4.52
C ASP A 381 -0.47 -10.52 -6.03
N ARG A 382 -1.60 -9.94 -6.43
CA ARG A 382 -2.08 -9.80 -7.80
C ARG A 382 -1.76 -8.42 -8.40
N HIS A 383 -0.97 -7.58 -7.72
CA HIS A 383 -0.82 -6.16 -8.10
C HIS A 383 0.62 -5.62 -8.16
N HIS A 384 1.61 -6.47 -8.44
CA HIS A 384 2.98 -6.03 -8.67
C HIS A 384 3.25 -5.76 -10.16
N THR A 385 3.38 -4.49 -10.55
CA THR A 385 3.78 -4.08 -11.91
C THR A 385 5.29 -3.89 -11.98
N LEU A 386 5.85 -3.92 -13.19
CA LEU A 386 7.26 -3.62 -13.45
C LEU A 386 7.64 -2.25 -12.87
N ASN A 387 6.77 -1.24 -13.04
CA ASN A 387 6.95 0.10 -12.47
C ASN A 387 7.06 0.06 -10.94
N VAL A 388 6.17 -0.66 -10.27
CA VAL A 388 6.19 -0.78 -8.80
C VAL A 388 7.46 -1.50 -8.36
N CYS A 389 7.79 -2.64 -8.98
CA CYS A 389 8.97 -3.44 -8.66
C CYS A 389 10.29 -2.69 -8.84
N LEU A 390 10.45 -1.94 -9.94
CA LEU A 390 11.66 -1.19 -10.21
C LEU A 390 11.75 0.09 -9.38
N LYS A 391 10.61 0.73 -9.07
CA LYS A 391 10.58 1.87 -8.15
C LYS A 391 11.08 1.49 -6.75
N TYR A 392 10.78 0.28 -6.25
CA TYR A 392 11.38 -0.25 -5.01
C TYR A 392 12.91 -0.36 -5.06
N ARG A 393 13.47 -0.52 -6.26
CA ARG A 393 14.92 -0.58 -6.50
C ARG A 393 15.51 0.79 -6.86
N GLY A 394 14.75 1.87 -6.69
CA GLY A 394 15.19 3.24 -7.02
C GLY A 394 15.23 3.54 -8.52
N ILE A 395 14.61 2.70 -9.35
CA ILE A 395 14.56 2.87 -10.79
C ILE A 395 13.18 3.39 -11.18
N GLU A 396 13.10 4.65 -11.62
CA GLU A 396 11.89 5.20 -12.19
C GLU A 396 11.83 4.93 -13.69
N LEU A 397 10.67 4.44 -14.13
CA LEU A 397 10.41 4.12 -15.51
C LEU A 397 9.45 5.12 -16.14
N GLN A 398 9.70 5.47 -17.40
CA GLN A 398 8.84 6.33 -18.19
C GLN A 398 8.41 5.62 -19.48
N PRO A 399 7.17 5.82 -19.95
CA PRO A 399 6.72 5.31 -21.25
C PRO A 399 7.48 6.01 -22.38
N VAL A 400 7.80 5.24 -23.43
CA VAL A 400 8.50 5.74 -24.62
C VAL A 400 7.50 6.31 -25.62
N GLU A 401 7.79 7.49 -26.17
CA GLU A 401 6.98 8.11 -27.20
C GLU A 401 6.92 7.24 -28.46
N GLY A 402 5.71 7.02 -29.00
CA GLY A 402 5.49 6.13 -30.15
C GLY A 402 5.54 4.63 -29.83
N SER A 403 5.81 4.23 -28.58
CA SER A 403 5.78 2.84 -28.10
C SER A 403 5.35 2.82 -26.63
N PRO A 404 4.08 3.14 -26.32
CA PRO A 404 3.61 3.36 -24.93
C PRO A 404 3.73 2.13 -24.03
N ASP A 405 3.82 0.97 -24.67
CA ASP A 405 4.01 -0.35 -24.11
C ASP A 405 5.45 -0.63 -23.62
N VAL A 406 6.42 0.14 -24.11
CA VAL A 406 7.83 0.06 -23.72
C VAL A 406 8.13 1.16 -22.69
N LEU A 407 8.79 0.75 -21.63
CA LEU A 407 9.21 1.61 -20.52
C LEU A 407 10.73 1.77 -20.53
N THR A 408 11.23 2.89 -20.01
CA THR A 408 12.67 3.15 -19.93
C THR A 408 13.10 3.87 -18.65
N ASP A 409 14.30 3.53 -18.18
CA ASP A 409 15.06 4.25 -17.15
C ASP A 409 16.13 5.18 -17.76
N GLY A 410 16.13 5.36 -19.09
CA GLY A 410 17.15 6.10 -19.85
C GLY A 410 18.44 5.32 -20.17
N LYS A 411 18.54 4.05 -19.75
CA LYS A 411 19.66 3.15 -20.07
C LYS A 411 19.20 1.84 -20.71
N ASN A 412 18.02 1.38 -20.34
CA ASN A 412 17.43 0.11 -20.72
C ASN A 412 16.00 0.32 -21.22
N TRP A 413 15.58 -0.59 -22.07
CA TRP A 413 14.21 -0.82 -22.46
C TRP A 413 13.62 -1.95 -21.63
N PHE A 414 12.38 -1.77 -21.20
CA PHE A 414 11.62 -2.77 -20.47
C PHE A 414 10.25 -2.97 -21.08
N ARG A 415 9.79 -4.22 -21.11
CA ARG A 415 8.43 -4.58 -21.53
C ARG A 415 7.90 -5.70 -20.63
N GLU A 416 6.66 -5.58 -20.17
CA GLU A 416 5.99 -6.58 -19.35
C GLU A 416 4.87 -7.30 -20.13
N PHE A 417 4.70 -8.59 -19.83
CA PHE A 417 3.55 -9.42 -20.22
C PHE A 417 3.14 -10.29 -19.04
N PHE A 418 1.95 -10.88 -19.09
CA PHE A 418 1.46 -11.75 -18.03
C PHE A 418 0.95 -13.07 -18.60
N LEU A 419 1.28 -14.18 -17.95
CA LEU A 419 0.66 -15.48 -18.21
C LEU A 419 -0.30 -15.80 -17.09
N GLN A 420 -1.57 -16.01 -17.42
CA GLN A 420 -2.62 -16.21 -16.44
C GLN A 420 -3.64 -17.20 -16.99
N ASP A 421 -3.97 -18.24 -16.21
CA ASP A 421 -4.92 -19.31 -16.59
C ASP A 421 -4.72 -19.85 -18.02
N GLY A 422 -3.47 -20.02 -18.45
CA GLY A 422 -3.16 -20.50 -19.80
C GLY A 422 -3.43 -19.48 -20.90
N HIS A 423 -3.42 -18.18 -20.60
CA HIS A 423 -3.51 -17.09 -21.57
C HIS A 423 -2.32 -16.14 -21.44
N LEU A 424 -1.83 -15.64 -22.58
CA LEU A 424 -0.87 -14.54 -22.63
C LEU A 424 -1.63 -13.21 -22.69
N LEU A 425 -1.36 -12.33 -21.73
CA LEU A 425 -1.97 -11.02 -21.59
C LEU A 425 -0.93 -9.93 -21.91
N PRO A 426 -1.30 -8.95 -22.74
CA PRO A 426 -0.34 -7.98 -23.31
C PRO A 426 0.04 -6.86 -22.35
N ASP A 427 -0.78 -6.59 -21.34
CA ASP A 427 -0.63 -5.42 -20.47
C ASP A 427 -1.24 -5.64 -19.08
N TYR A 428 -0.91 -4.73 -18.17
CA TYR A 428 -1.41 -4.76 -16.80
C TYR A 428 -2.94 -4.60 -16.70
N PRO A 429 -3.63 -3.70 -17.42
CA PRO A 429 -5.09 -3.65 -17.45
C PRO A 429 -5.78 -4.98 -17.81
N ALA A 430 -5.28 -5.70 -18.81
CA ALA A 430 -5.79 -7.01 -19.19
C ALA A 430 -5.56 -8.03 -18.06
N TYR A 431 -4.37 -8.02 -17.46
CA TYR A 431 -4.04 -8.84 -16.30
C TYR A 431 -4.96 -8.62 -15.09
N VAL A 432 -5.22 -7.36 -14.70
CA VAL A 432 -6.11 -7.05 -13.58
C VAL A 432 -7.54 -7.51 -13.87
N ARG A 433 -8.02 -7.40 -15.11
CA ARG A 433 -9.36 -7.90 -15.49
C ARG A 433 -9.45 -9.42 -15.42
N ALA A 434 -8.41 -10.12 -15.89
CA ALA A 434 -8.36 -11.57 -15.89
C ALA A 434 -8.29 -12.15 -14.47
N THR A 435 -7.50 -11.50 -13.59
CA THR A 435 -7.31 -11.91 -12.19
C THR A 435 -8.36 -11.37 -11.20
N PHE A 436 -9.39 -10.68 -11.70
CA PHE A 436 -10.46 -10.15 -10.85
C PHE A 436 -11.47 -11.21 -10.37
N ARG A 437 -11.25 -12.48 -10.69
CA ARG A 437 -12.14 -13.56 -10.28
C ARG A 437 -11.74 -14.11 -8.91
N PRO A 438 -12.71 -14.51 -8.08
CA PRO A 438 -12.44 -15.28 -6.88
C PRO A 438 -11.51 -16.46 -7.17
N TRP A 439 -10.46 -16.63 -6.35
CA TRP A 439 -9.48 -17.73 -6.46
C TRP A 439 -8.70 -17.84 -7.78
N SER A 440 -8.75 -16.84 -8.67
CA SER A 440 -7.91 -16.87 -9.88
C SER A 440 -6.43 -17.01 -9.53
N ASP A 441 -5.69 -17.74 -10.35
CA ASP A 441 -4.24 -17.82 -10.24
C ASP A 441 -3.65 -16.42 -10.53
N PRO A 442 -2.75 -15.89 -9.67
CA PRO A 442 -2.01 -14.66 -9.97
C PRO A 442 -1.08 -14.80 -11.18
N GLY A 443 -0.78 -16.01 -11.66
CA GLY A 443 -0.03 -16.24 -12.88
C GLY A 443 1.46 -15.91 -12.77
N VAL A 444 2.07 -15.64 -13.92
CA VAL A 444 3.51 -15.37 -14.07
C VAL A 444 3.71 -14.05 -14.80
N HIS A 445 4.55 -13.20 -14.24
CA HIS A 445 4.92 -11.93 -14.82
C HIS A 445 6.21 -12.10 -15.65
N LEU A 446 6.13 -11.81 -16.95
CA LEU A 446 7.24 -11.87 -17.89
C LEU A 446 7.81 -10.45 -18.08
N ILE A 447 9.07 -10.25 -17.73
CA ILE A 447 9.77 -8.97 -17.89
C ILE A 447 10.90 -9.16 -18.88
N PHE A 448 10.80 -8.45 -20.01
CA PHE A 448 11.86 -8.35 -21.00
C PHE A 448 12.68 -7.11 -20.73
N VAL A 449 14.00 -7.22 -20.87
CA VAL A 449 14.95 -6.11 -20.69
C VAL A 449 16.00 -6.13 -21.78
N SER A 450 16.34 -4.96 -22.31
CA SER A 450 17.45 -4.77 -23.26
C SER A 450 18.16 -3.46 -22.98
N ARG A 451 19.45 -3.37 -23.30
CA ARG A 451 20.13 -2.06 -23.33
C ARG A 451 19.52 -1.18 -24.41
N GLN A 452 19.37 0.11 -24.12
CA GLN A 452 18.80 1.08 -25.06
C GLN A 452 19.61 1.20 -26.36
N GLN A 453 20.94 1.08 -26.26
CA GLN A 453 21.85 1.20 -27.40
C GLN A 453 21.79 0.00 -28.37
N ALA A 454 21.23 -1.14 -27.94
CA ALA A 454 21.21 -2.35 -28.75
C ALA A 454 20.17 -2.29 -29.88
N GLN A 455 19.06 -1.58 -29.67
CA GLN A 455 17.92 -1.59 -30.59
C GLN A 455 16.96 -0.44 -30.37
N HIS A 456 16.22 -0.08 -31.41
CA HIS A 456 15.15 0.92 -31.36
C HIS A 456 13.93 0.39 -30.55
N PRO A 457 13.21 1.22 -29.78
CA PRO A 457 12.09 0.79 -28.93
C PRO A 457 10.99 0.02 -29.69
N GLY A 458 10.64 0.44 -30.91
CA GLY A 458 9.67 -0.28 -31.74
C GLY A 458 10.13 -1.69 -32.14
N ALA A 459 11.43 -1.86 -32.45
CA ALA A 459 12.00 -3.17 -32.77
C ALA A 459 12.07 -4.06 -31.52
N PHE A 460 12.42 -3.48 -30.37
CA PHE A 460 12.37 -4.16 -29.09
C PHE A 460 10.96 -4.64 -28.74
N ASN A 461 9.94 -3.80 -28.91
CA ASN A 461 8.55 -4.19 -28.65
C ASN A 461 8.12 -5.38 -29.51
N ALA A 462 8.36 -5.30 -30.82
CA ALA A 462 8.01 -6.39 -31.75
C ALA A 462 8.75 -7.70 -31.41
N ALA A 463 10.03 -7.63 -31.08
CA ALA A 463 10.80 -8.79 -30.65
C ALA A 463 10.26 -9.38 -29.35
N CYS A 464 9.86 -8.55 -28.38
CA CYS A 464 9.28 -9.01 -27.13
C CYS A 464 7.92 -9.68 -27.33
N GLU A 465 7.06 -9.16 -28.21
CA GLU A 465 5.78 -9.80 -28.57
C GLU A 465 5.99 -11.20 -29.16
N GLU A 466 6.94 -11.34 -30.09
CA GLU A 466 7.29 -12.63 -30.70
C GLU A 466 7.83 -13.61 -29.64
N LEU A 467 8.74 -13.14 -28.78
CA LEU A 467 9.32 -13.96 -27.72
C LEU A 467 8.30 -14.37 -26.66
N ALA A 468 7.41 -13.46 -26.25
CA ALA A 468 6.32 -13.75 -25.32
C ALA A 468 5.37 -14.81 -25.90
N GLN A 469 5.03 -14.70 -27.19
CA GLN A 469 4.21 -15.70 -27.87
C GLN A 469 4.92 -17.05 -27.97
N LYS A 470 6.22 -17.09 -28.31
CA LYS A 470 7.01 -18.33 -28.34
C LYS A 470 7.08 -18.98 -26.96
N PHE A 471 7.29 -18.18 -25.91
CA PHE A 471 7.29 -18.65 -24.54
C PHE A 471 5.94 -19.28 -24.16
N TYR A 472 4.85 -18.59 -24.48
CA TYR A 472 3.50 -19.05 -24.23
C TYR A 472 3.20 -20.39 -24.93
N GLN A 473 3.54 -20.52 -26.22
CA GLN A 473 3.35 -21.77 -26.97
C GLN A 473 4.12 -22.95 -26.36
N LYS A 474 5.33 -22.71 -25.87
CA LYS A 474 6.10 -23.74 -25.15
C LYS A 474 5.47 -24.14 -23.82
N CYS A 475 4.82 -23.22 -23.12
CA CYS A 475 4.10 -23.55 -21.88
C CYS A 475 2.90 -24.45 -22.18
N LEU A 476 2.14 -24.15 -23.24
CA LEU A 476 1.00 -24.95 -23.67
C LEU A 476 1.41 -26.38 -24.07
N SER A 477 2.44 -26.54 -24.89
CA SER A 477 2.85 -27.86 -25.38
C SER A 477 3.29 -28.80 -24.26
N VAL A 478 3.95 -28.28 -23.22
CA VAL A 478 4.33 -29.08 -22.04
C VAL A 478 3.11 -29.46 -21.22
N GLN A 479 2.14 -28.57 -21.08
CA GLN A 479 0.90 -28.86 -20.36
C GLN A 479 0.07 -29.94 -21.08
N GLU A 480 -0.02 -29.88 -22.41
CA GLU A 480 -0.70 -30.90 -23.23
C GLU A 480 -0.02 -32.28 -23.10
N MET A 481 1.31 -32.35 -23.14
CA MET A 481 2.06 -33.60 -22.93
C MET A 481 1.79 -34.20 -21.55
N GLN A 482 1.78 -33.38 -20.49
CA GLN A 482 1.51 -33.86 -19.13
C GLN A 482 0.08 -34.39 -18.95
N VAL A 483 -0.90 -33.79 -19.62
CA VAL A 483 -2.30 -34.26 -19.61
C VAL A 483 -2.42 -35.60 -20.34
N ALA A 484 -1.76 -35.75 -21.50
CA ALA A 484 -1.73 -37.00 -22.26
C ALA A 484 -1.07 -38.16 -21.47
N GLU A 485 0.04 -37.90 -20.78
CA GLU A 485 0.71 -38.90 -19.93
C GLU A 485 -0.15 -39.34 -18.73
N ARG A 486 -0.95 -38.43 -18.16
CA ARG A 486 -1.87 -38.77 -17.06
C ARG A 486 -3.10 -39.55 -17.52
N SER A 487 -3.52 -39.35 -18.77
CA SER A 487 -4.70 -40.03 -19.33
C SER A 487 -4.41 -41.43 -19.85
N SER A 488 -3.11 -41.77 -19.99
CA SER A 488 -2.63 -43.10 -20.41
C SER A 488 -2.19 -43.99 -19.26
N ARG A 489 -2.25 -43.49 -18.02
CA ARG A 489 -2.10 -44.26 -16.77
C ARG A 489 -3.45 -44.48 -16.14
#